data_AF-A0A936SVS5-F1
#
_entry.id   AF-A0A936SVS5-F1
#
_cell.length_a   1.000
_cell.length_b   1.000
_cell.length_c   1.000
_cell.angle_alpha   90.00
_cell.angle_beta   90.00
_cell.angle_gamma   90.00
#
_symmetry.space_group_name_H-M   'P 1'
#
loop_
_entity.id
_entity.type
_entity.pdbx_description
1 polymer ?
#
loop_
_entity_poly.entity_id
_entity_poly.type
_entity_poly.pdbx_seq_one_letter_code
_entity_poly.pdbx_strand_id
1 'polypeptide(L)'
;MRRFASFSLVAVLVGVTSCSKEQGDDYTCKCTFLTDFDDGSSIDINVCAPSIERLDGFARGCAQAAAPAPVEACTCKLERANAGCSVGACRLRIHEP
;
A
#
# COMPACT_ATOMS: atom_id res chain seq x y z
N MET A 1 48.66 -42.39 -18.05
CA MET A 1 47.37 -41.70 -18.28
C MET A 1 46.65 -41.56 -16.95
N ARG A 2 46.35 -40.34 -16.48
CA ARG A 2 45.25 -40.00 -15.55
C ARG A 2 45.33 -38.51 -15.21
N ARG A 3 44.54 -37.71 -15.95
CA ARG A 3 44.30 -36.28 -15.70
C ARG A 3 43.14 -36.20 -14.71
N PHE A 4 43.35 -35.62 -13.53
CA PHE A 4 42.24 -35.22 -12.66
C PHE A 4 42.06 -33.72 -12.81
N ALA A 5 40.89 -33.37 -13.34
CA ALA A 5 40.51 -32.04 -13.77
C ALA A 5 40.40 -31.10 -12.56
N SER A 6 41.10 -29.97 -12.65
CA SER A 6 40.92 -28.82 -11.77
C SER A 6 39.51 -28.26 -11.96
N PHE A 7 38.67 -28.37 -10.93
CA PHE A 7 37.38 -27.70 -10.90
C PHE A 7 37.59 -26.23 -10.52
N SER A 8 37.50 -25.34 -11.51
CA SER A 8 37.42 -23.90 -11.29
C SER A 8 36.11 -23.56 -10.57
N LEU A 9 36.20 -23.03 -9.35
CA LEU A 9 35.06 -22.42 -8.66
C LEU A 9 34.62 -21.17 -9.44
N VAL A 10 33.43 -21.24 -10.04
CA VAL A 10 32.71 -20.07 -10.55
C VAL A 10 32.03 -19.39 -9.37
N ALA A 11 32.57 -18.26 -8.92
CA ALA A 11 31.94 -17.41 -7.92
C ALA A 11 30.73 -16.71 -8.54
N VAL A 12 29.52 -17.16 -8.18
CA VAL A 12 28.26 -16.49 -8.53
C VAL A 12 28.15 -15.23 -7.67
N LEU A 13 28.39 -14.08 -8.30
CA LEU A 13 28.07 -12.77 -7.73
C LEU A 13 26.54 -12.65 -7.63
N VAL A 14 25.99 -12.98 -6.46
CA VAL A 14 24.59 -12.68 -6.12
C VAL A 14 24.49 -11.17 -5.92
N GLY A 15 24.15 -10.46 -6.99
CA GLY A 15 23.79 -9.05 -6.93
C GLY A 15 22.54 -8.90 -6.08
N VAL A 16 22.71 -8.41 -4.85
CA VAL A 16 21.61 -7.94 -4.01
C VAL A 16 21.02 -6.68 -4.66
N THR A 17 20.06 -6.86 -5.55
CA THR A 17 19.18 -5.77 -5.98
C THR A 17 18.43 -5.31 -4.73
N SER A 18 18.93 -4.23 -4.12
CA SER A 18 18.26 -3.57 -3.01
C SER A 18 16.89 -3.11 -3.50
N CYS A 19 15.83 -3.85 -3.12
CA CYS A 19 14.45 -3.45 -3.34
C CYS A 19 14.23 -2.13 -2.62
N SER A 20 14.45 -1.02 -3.33
CA SER A 20 14.10 0.30 -2.84
C SER A 20 12.58 0.35 -2.73
N LYS A 21 12.09 0.69 -1.54
CA LYS A 21 10.66 0.76 -1.26
C LYS A 21 10.05 1.83 -2.16
N GLU A 22 9.03 1.47 -2.93
CA GLU A 22 8.31 2.42 -3.80
C GLU A 22 7.78 3.58 -2.95
N GLN A 23 8.02 4.81 -3.40
CA GLN A 23 7.60 6.03 -2.72
C GLN A 23 6.39 6.63 -3.42
N GLY A 24 5.58 7.39 -2.69
CA GLY A 24 4.37 8.00 -3.23
C GLY A 24 3.96 9.29 -2.52
N ASP A 25 2.69 9.64 -2.76
CA ASP A 25 2.00 10.79 -2.21
C ASP A 25 1.02 10.37 -1.12
N ASP A 26 0.80 11.25 -0.14
CA ASP A 26 -0.17 11.04 0.92
C ASP A 26 -1.56 11.53 0.48
N TYR A 27 -2.54 10.63 0.56
CA TYR A 27 -3.94 10.90 0.26
C TYR A 27 -4.79 10.69 1.51
N THR A 28 -5.77 11.56 1.70
CA THR A 28 -6.86 11.36 2.66
C THR A 28 -8.07 10.82 1.92
N CYS A 29 -8.61 9.69 2.37
CA CYS A 29 -9.76 9.03 1.76
C CYS A 29 -10.87 8.85 2.78
N LYS A 30 -12.10 9.08 2.33
CA LYS A 30 -13.32 8.70 3.03
C LYS A 30 -13.92 7.48 2.32
N CYS A 31 -14.02 6.37 3.02
CA CYS A 31 -14.52 5.11 2.47
C CYS A 31 -15.85 4.75 3.12
N THR A 32 -16.87 4.45 2.30
CA THR A 32 -18.20 4.03 2.75
C THR A 32 -18.31 2.51 2.75
N PHE A 33 -19.02 1.97 3.73
CA PHE A 33 -19.34 0.55 3.82
C PHE A 33 -20.82 0.37 4.16
N LEU A 34 -21.43 -0.67 3.61
CA LEU A 34 -22.83 -0.99 3.85
C LEU A 34 -22.97 -1.73 5.17
N THR A 35 -23.65 -1.11 6.12
CA THR A 35 -24.15 -1.80 7.30
C THR A 35 -25.60 -2.22 7.07
N ASP A 36 -26.07 -3.17 7.86
CA ASP A 36 -27.49 -3.60 7.87
C ASP A 36 -28.44 -2.44 8.26
N PHE A 37 -27.88 -1.38 8.85
CA PHE A 37 -28.55 -0.10 9.03
C PHE A 37 -28.34 0.72 7.74
N ASP A 38 -29.43 1.06 7.04
CA ASP A 38 -29.48 1.75 5.73
C ASP A 38 -28.73 3.10 5.65
N ASP A 39 -28.19 3.60 6.76
CA ASP A 39 -27.29 4.75 6.78
C ASP A 39 -25.87 4.30 6.42
N GLY A 40 -25.44 4.64 5.20
CA GLY A 40 -24.08 4.39 4.74
C GLY A 40 -23.05 4.93 5.74
N SER A 41 -22.41 4.01 6.46
CA SER A 41 -21.35 4.34 7.42
C SER A 41 -20.04 4.58 6.69
N SER A 42 -19.18 5.42 7.26
CA SER A 42 -17.92 5.79 6.62
C SER A 42 -16.75 5.81 7.58
N ILE A 43 -15.57 5.53 7.06
CA ILE A 43 -14.29 5.64 7.76
C ILE A 43 -13.35 6.56 7.00
N ASP A 44 -12.67 7.44 7.72
CA ASP A 44 -11.62 8.29 7.19
C ASP A 44 -10.24 7.63 7.39
N ILE A 45 -9.44 7.58 6.32
CA ILE A 45 -8.12 6.98 6.30
C ILE A 45 -7.11 7.89 5.61
N ASN A 46 -5.84 7.74 5.99
CA ASN A 46 -4.71 8.20 5.20
C ASN A 46 -4.05 7.02 4.52
N VAL A 47 -3.72 7.17 3.25
CA VAL A 47 -3.04 6.14 2.47
C VAL A 47 -1.96 6.76 1.60
N CYS A 48 -0.81 6.10 1.58
CA CYS A 48 0.27 6.42 0.68
C CYS A 48 0.12 5.62 -0.62
N ALA A 49 -0.03 6.33 -1.75
CA ALA A 49 -0.17 5.72 -3.06
C ALA A 49 0.82 6.35 -4.07
N PRO A 50 1.30 5.56 -5.04
CA PRO A 50 2.28 6.04 -6.03
C PRO A 50 1.65 6.96 -7.08
N SER A 51 0.34 6.87 -7.28
CA SER A 51 -0.42 7.75 -8.15
C SER A 51 -1.92 7.67 -7.82
N ILE A 52 -2.69 8.63 -8.31
CA ILE A 52 -4.15 8.65 -8.14
C ILE A 52 -4.86 7.48 -8.83
N GLU A 53 -4.29 6.95 -9.91
CA GLU A 53 -4.85 5.82 -10.67
C GLU A 53 -4.79 4.51 -9.88
N ARG A 54 -3.76 4.35 -9.04
CA ARG A 54 -3.58 3.16 -8.19
C ARG A 54 -4.21 3.33 -6.80
N LEU A 55 -4.60 4.56 -6.44
CA LEU A 55 -5.07 4.95 -5.11
C LEU A 55 -6.26 4.14 -4.63
N ASP A 56 -7.23 3.86 -5.50
CA ASP A 56 -8.47 3.18 -5.13
C ASP A 56 -8.21 1.79 -4.52
N GLY A 57 -7.31 1.00 -5.13
CA GLY A 57 -6.95 -0.32 -4.61
C GLY A 57 -6.28 -0.26 -3.24
N PHE A 58 -5.39 0.72 -3.02
CA PHE A 58 -4.75 0.93 -1.72
C PHE A 58 -5.74 1.44 -0.67
N ALA A 59 -6.62 2.37 -1.04
CA ALA A 59 -7.62 2.95 -0.15
C ALA A 59 -8.63 1.89 0.30
N ARG A 60 -9.19 1.10 -0.62
CA ARG A 60 -10.09 -0.01 -0.31
C ARG A 60 -9.42 -1.07 0.54
N GLY A 61 -8.21 -1.51 0.18
CA GLY A 61 -7.46 -2.49 0.97
C GLY A 61 -7.20 -2.02 2.40
N CYS A 62 -6.83 -0.76 2.57
CA CYS A 62 -6.63 -0.17 3.90
C CYS A 62 -7.92 -0.05 4.70
N ALA A 63 -8.97 0.52 4.10
CA ALA A 63 -10.26 0.69 4.75
C ALA A 63 -10.87 -0.67 5.14
N GLN A 64 -10.74 -1.68 4.28
CA GLN A 64 -11.30 -3.01 4.54
C GLN A 64 -10.68 -3.70 5.77
N ALA A 65 -9.42 -3.40 6.10
CA ALA A 65 -8.76 -3.94 7.28
C ALA A 65 -9.38 -3.44 8.60
N ALA A 66 -10.12 -2.33 8.57
CA ALA A 66 -10.76 -1.73 9.73
C ALA A 66 -12.30 -1.65 9.61
N ALA A 67 -12.84 -1.79 8.40
CA ALA A 67 -14.26 -1.70 8.16
C ALA A 67 -14.99 -2.93 8.74
N PRO A 68 -16.13 -2.74 9.43
CA PRO A 68 -16.94 -3.84 9.96
C PRO A 68 -17.73 -4.58 8.87
N ALA A 69 -17.74 -4.06 7.64
CA ALA A 69 -18.47 -4.58 6.50
C ALA A 69 -17.67 -4.33 5.20
N PRO A 70 -18.10 -4.87 4.05
CA PRO A 70 -17.46 -4.61 2.77
C PRO A 70 -17.44 -3.11 2.43
N VAL A 71 -16.29 -2.64 1.99
CA VAL A 71 -16.12 -1.25 1.51
C VAL A 71 -16.65 -1.13 0.09
N GLU A 72 -17.66 -0.27 -0.10
CA GLU A 72 -18.31 -0.05 -1.40
C GLU A 72 -17.50 0.92 -2.26
N ALA A 73 -17.18 2.09 -1.70
CA ALA A 73 -16.57 3.19 -2.42
C ALA A 73 -15.63 3.98 -1.51
N CYS A 74 -14.57 4.51 -2.11
CA CYS A 74 -13.66 5.45 -1.45
C CYS A 74 -13.58 6.74 -2.27
N THR A 75 -13.74 7.88 -1.62
CA THR A 75 -13.48 9.19 -2.21
C THR A 75 -12.20 9.75 -1.60
N CYS A 76 -11.21 10.04 -2.43
CA CYS A 76 -9.90 10.46 -1.97
C CYS A 76 -9.51 11.86 -2.45
N LYS A 77 -8.73 12.54 -1.63
CA LYS A 77 -8.12 13.84 -1.89
C LYS A 77 -6.63 13.74 -1.64
N LEU A 78 -5.83 14.37 -2.50
CA LEU A 78 -4.40 14.58 -2.25
C LEU A 78 -4.23 15.47 -1.02
N GLU A 79 -3.52 14.98 -0.02
CA GLU A 79 -3.17 15.76 1.17
C GLU A 79 -1.81 16.43 0.96
N ARG A 80 -0.81 15.64 0.56
CA ARG A 80 0.55 16.10 0.36
C ARG A 80 1.19 15.41 -0.85
N ALA A 81 1.56 16.22 -1.84
CA ALA A 81 2.38 15.81 -2.97
C ALA A 81 3.86 15.69 -2.58
N ASN A 82 4.57 14.77 -3.22
CA ASN A 82 5.96 14.42 -3.01
C ASN A 82 6.29 14.17 -1.53
N ALA A 83 5.37 13.52 -0.81
CA ALA A 83 5.56 13.24 0.62
C ALA A 83 6.72 12.27 0.88
N GLY A 84 7.12 11.47 -0.12
CA GLY A 84 8.13 10.43 0.05
C GLY A 84 7.65 9.31 0.98
N CYS A 85 6.33 9.17 1.13
CA CYS A 85 5.74 8.14 1.97
C CYS A 85 5.99 6.76 1.34
N SER A 86 6.06 5.71 2.16
CA SER A 86 6.19 4.33 1.66
C SER A 86 4.85 3.86 1.12
N VAL A 87 4.79 3.50 -0.17
CA VAL A 87 3.57 3.01 -0.81
C VAL A 87 2.95 1.85 -0.03
N GLY A 88 1.63 1.89 0.15
CA GLY A 88 0.88 0.91 0.93
C GLY A 88 0.88 1.16 2.45
N ALA A 89 1.64 2.14 2.94
CA ALA A 89 1.46 2.63 4.31
C ALA A 89 0.08 3.29 4.43
N CYS A 90 -0.64 2.97 5.49
CA CYS A 90 -1.93 3.57 5.74
C CYS A 90 -2.26 3.66 7.23
N ARG A 91 -3.15 4.60 7.59
CA ARG A 91 -3.57 4.86 8.98
C ARG A 91 -5.02 5.29 9.01
N LEU A 92 -5.75 4.86 10.04
CA LEU A 92 -7.08 5.39 10.33
C LEU A 92 -6.96 6.83 10.84
N ARG A 93 -7.83 7.71 10.37
CA ARG A 93 -8.05 9.00 11.02
C ARG A 93 -9.13 8.81 12.07
N ILE A 94 -8.70 8.68 13.31
CA ILE A 94 -9.63 8.70 14.43
C ILE A 94 -10.10 10.15 14.58
N HIS A 95 -11.34 10.43 14.20
CA HIS A 95 -11.99 11.68 14.61
C HIS A 95 -12.39 11.46 16.06
N GLU A 96 -11.65 12.04 17.01
CA GLU A 96 -12.13 12.10 18.38
C GLU A 96 -13.43 12.94 18.42
N PRO A 97 -14.48 12.47 19.13
CA PRO A 97 -15.80 13.11 19.15
C PRO A 97 -15.82 14.47 19.84
#